data_AF-A0A485P2W1-F1
#
_entry.id   AF-A0A485P2W1-F1
#
_cell.length_a   1.000
_cell.length_b   1.000
_cell.length_c   1.000
_cell.angle_alpha   90.00
_cell.angle_beta   90.00
_cell.angle_gamma   90.00
#
_symmetry.space_group_name_H-M   'P 1'
#
loop_
_entity.id
_entity.type
_entity.pdbx_description
1 polymer ?
#
loop_
_entity_poly.entity_id
_entity_poly.type
_entity_poly.pdbx_seq_one_letter_code
_entity_poly.pdbx_strand_id
1 'polypeptide(L)'
;MRNIHIFVSRYLYNLNNQIFIERTSNNKHLNTINIRHIANSIRTHGTGIMNTTVNFTYQFLKKKFYIFSQFMYDEHIKSRLIKDIRFFREVKDQNDHKYPFERAEKFNRGIRKLGITPEGQSYLDQFRQLISQIGNAMGYIRMIRSGGLHCSSNAIRFVPDLEDIVNFEELVKEEGLAEETLRAARHLDSVLSDHTRNSAEGTEYFKMLVDVFAPEFRRPKNIHLRNFYIIVPPLTLNFVEHSISCKEKLNKKNKIGAAFTDDGFAMGVAYILKLLDQYQEFDSLHWFQSVREKYLKEIRAVAKQQNVQSTSQDEKLLQTMNLTQKRLDVYLQEFELLYFSLSSARIFFRADKTAAEENQEKKEKEETKTSNGDLSDSTVSADPVVK
;
A
#
# COMPACT_ATOMS: atom_id res chain seq x y z
N MET A 1 13.49 11.63 9.37
CA MET A 1 13.59 11.82 7.91
C MET A 1 14.86 11.20 7.30
N ARG A 2 16.08 11.66 7.64
CA ARG A 2 17.35 11.16 7.02
C ARG A 2 17.60 9.65 7.17
N ASN A 3 17.15 9.06 8.27
CA ASN A 3 17.33 7.64 8.59
C ASN A 3 16.12 6.75 8.22
N ILE A 4 15.48 7.03 7.09
CA ILE A 4 14.31 6.26 6.64
C ILE A 4 14.59 4.76 6.51
N HIS A 5 15.79 4.39 6.07
CA HIS A 5 16.22 3.00 5.93
C HIS A 5 16.24 2.23 7.27
N ILE A 6 16.58 2.91 8.37
CA ILE A 6 16.49 2.35 9.73
C ILE A 6 15.03 2.26 10.15
N PHE A 7 14.26 3.32 9.91
CA PHE A 7 12.86 3.41 10.31
C PHE A 7 12.01 2.28 9.72
N VAL A 8 12.01 2.11 8.40
CA VAL A 8 11.20 1.08 7.70
C VAL A 8 11.64 -0.36 8.01
N SER A 9 12.84 -0.55 8.55
CA SER A 9 13.38 -1.84 8.97
C SER A 9 13.07 -2.15 10.44
N ARG A 10 12.97 -1.12 11.29
CA ARG A 10 12.72 -1.23 12.74
C ARG A 10 11.26 -1.11 13.12
N TYR A 11 10.43 -0.52 12.28
CA TYR A 11 9.00 -0.32 12.57
C TYR A 11 8.13 -1.12 11.60
N LEU A 12 7.02 -1.65 12.12
CA LEU A 12 5.98 -2.32 11.36
C LEU A 12 4.81 -1.38 11.16
N TYR A 13 4.31 -1.33 9.94
CA TYR A 13 3.16 -0.53 9.59
C TYR A 13 1.86 -1.29 9.85
N ASN A 14 0.92 -0.62 10.51
CA ASN A 14 -0.47 -1.06 10.58
C ASN A 14 -1.33 -0.15 9.69
N LEU A 15 -1.94 -0.74 8.68
CA LEU A 15 -2.68 -0.04 7.63
C LEU A 15 -3.94 0.64 8.16
N ASN A 16 -4.65 -0.05 9.05
CA ASN A 16 -5.97 0.33 9.54
C ASN A 16 -5.89 1.50 10.52
N ASN A 17 -5.01 1.37 11.51
CA ASN A 17 -4.83 2.37 12.57
C ASN A 17 -3.90 3.51 12.16
N GLN A 18 -3.26 3.43 10.99
CA GLN A 18 -2.23 4.36 10.53
C GLN A 18 -1.20 4.64 11.63
N ILE A 19 -0.60 3.57 12.14
CA ILE A 19 0.41 3.61 13.20
C ILE A 19 1.61 2.76 12.81
N PHE A 20 2.80 3.24 13.15
CA PHE A 20 4.03 2.45 13.12
C PHE A 20 4.34 1.96 14.52
N ILE A 21 4.69 0.69 14.65
CA ILE A 21 5.03 0.07 15.93
C ILE A 21 6.44 -0.50 15.84
N GLU A 22 7.28 -0.20 16.82
CA GLU A 22 8.65 -0.72 16.89
C GLU A 22 8.65 -2.25 16.97
N ARG A 23 9.49 -2.92 16.17
CA ARG A 23 9.62 -4.39 16.09
C ARG A 23 10.13 -5.00 17.38
N THR A 24 11.15 -4.39 17.94
CA THR A 24 11.87 -4.87 19.11
C THR A 24 12.38 -3.66 19.87
N SER A 25 12.18 -3.64 21.17
CA SER A 25 12.75 -2.64 22.05
C SER A 25 13.55 -3.32 23.15
N ASN A 26 14.61 -2.66 23.60
CA ASN A 26 15.32 -3.06 24.82
C ASN A 26 14.50 -2.66 26.07
N ASN A 27 13.47 -1.84 25.90
CA ASN A 27 12.58 -1.38 26.96
C ASN A 27 11.39 -2.33 27.14
N LYS A 28 10.67 -2.18 28.26
CA LYS A 28 9.41 -2.92 28.54
C LYS A 28 8.25 -2.53 27.61
N HIS A 29 8.41 -1.48 26.82
CA HIS A 29 7.39 -0.92 25.93
C HIS A 29 7.94 -0.77 24.51
N LEU A 30 7.06 -0.87 23.52
CA LEU A 30 7.38 -0.60 22.12
C LEU A 30 7.02 0.85 21.80
N ASN A 31 7.91 1.54 21.09
CA ASN A 31 7.60 2.88 20.61
C ASN A 31 6.56 2.84 19.49
N THR A 32 5.67 3.84 19.46
CA THR A 32 4.67 3.97 18.40
C THR A 32 4.68 5.37 17.78
N ILE A 33 4.45 5.43 16.46
CA ILE A 33 4.36 6.69 15.72
C ILE A 33 3.00 6.74 15.04
N ASN A 34 2.20 7.75 15.36
CA ASN A 34 0.87 7.97 14.82
C ASN A 34 0.80 9.31 14.07
N ILE A 35 -0.35 9.58 13.46
CA ILE A 35 -0.63 10.81 12.71
C ILE A 35 -0.40 12.08 13.55
N ARG A 36 -0.73 12.06 14.85
CA ARG A 36 -0.57 13.23 15.73
C ARG A 36 0.90 13.61 15.92
N HIS A 37 1.79 12.62 16.06
CA HIS A 37 3.23 12.89 16.15
C HIS A 37 3.75 13.59 14.89
N ILE A 38 3.28 13.15 13.71
CA ILE A 38 3.62 13.80 12.45
C ILE A 38 3.03 15.20 12.34
N ALA A 39 1.73 15.37 12.67
CA ALA A 39 1.08 16.68 12.65
C ALA A 39 1.77 17.69 13.58
N ASN A 40 2.21 17.24 14.77
CA ASN A 40 2.98 18.07 15.69
C ASN A 40 4.34 18.45 15.10
N SER A 41 5.02 17.51 14.44
CA SER A 41 6.30 17.80 13.77
C SER A 41 6.14 18.82 12.64
N ILE A 42 5.09 18.70 11.83
CA ILE A 42 4.76 19.66 10.77
C ILE A 42 4.42 21.03 11.37
N ARG A 43 3.67 21.08 12.48
CA ARG A 43 3.35 22.34 13.16
C ARG A 43 4.61 23.07 13.66
N THR A 44 5.57 22.33 14.24
CA THR A 44 6.78 22.94 14.82
C THR A 44 7.80 23.34 13.77
N HIS A 45 7.93 22.59 12.67
CA HIS A 45 9.03 22.75 11.72
C HIS A 45 8.58 23.14 10.31
N GLY A 46 7.28 23.33 10.10
CA GLY A 46 6.68 23.72 8.82
C GLY A 46 6.44 22.56 7.86
N THR A 47 5.70 22.86 6.79
CA THR A 47 5.31 21.93 5.73
C THR A 47 6.48 21.43 4.89
N GLY A 48 7.63 22.13 4.89
CA GLY A 48 8.85 21.70 4.20
C GLY A 48 9.38 20.32 4.64
N ILE A 49 9.02 19.85 5.84
CA ILE A 49 9.25 18.47 6.30
C ILE A 49 8.62 17.43 5.37
N MET A 50 7.44 17.72 4.81
CA MET A 50 6.71 16.80 3.94
C MET A 50 7.49 16.56 2.66
N ASN A 51 7.87 17.63 1.95
CA ASN A 51 8.66 17.56 0.72
C ASN A 51 10.02 16.86 0.93
N THR A 52 10.70 17.20 2.03
CA THR A 52 11.95 16.55 2.42
C THR A 52 11.76 15.04 2.64
N THR A 53 10.66 14.64 3.29
CA THR A 53 10.34 13.23 3.55
C THR A 53 10.02 12.46 2.26
N VAL A 54 9.27 13.08 1.34
CA VAL A 54 8.97 12.50 0.02
C VAL A 54 10.27 12.26 -0.75
N ASN A 55 11.19 13.22 -0.76
CA ASN A 55 12.48 13.08 -1.43
C ASN A 55 13.35 11.94 -0.83
N PHE A 56 13.49 11.87 0.49
CA PHE A 56 14.22 10.77 1.12
C PHE A 56 13.57 9.40 0.86
N THR A 57 12.23 9.36 0.80
CA THR A 57 11.50 8.15 0.42
C THR A 57 11.77 7.76 -1.03
N TYR A 58 11.74 8.71 -1.96
CA TYR A 58 12.10 8.47 -3.35
C TYR A 58 13.52 7.88 -3.48
N GLN A 59 14.52 8.47 -2.82
CA GLN A 59 15.89 7.97 -2.85
C GLN A 59 16.01 6.55 -2.25
N PHE A 60 15.28 6.28 -1.17
CA PHE A 60 15.21 4.96 -0.57
C PHE A 60 14.58 3.93 -1.51
N LEU A 61 13.42 4.26 -2.10
CA LEU A 61 12.72 3.41 -3.05
C LEU A 61 13.59 3.10 -4.27
N LYS A 62 14.31 4.09 -4.82
CA LYS A 62 15.25 3.87 -5.94
C LYS A 62 16.26 2.77 -5.61
N LYS A 63 16.86 2.79 -4.42
CA LYS A 63 17.81 1.75 -3.98
C LYS A 63 17.14 0.39 -3.80
N LYS A 64 15.94 0.36 -3.22
CA LYS A 64 15.20 -0.91 -3.00
C LYS A 64 14.70 -1.52 -4.29
N PHE A 65 14.28 -0.70 -5.24
CA PHE A 65 13.86 -1.15 -6.56
C PHE A 65 15.01 -1.67 -7.41
N TYR A 66 16.22 -1.18 -7.22
CA TYR A 66 17.41 -1.77 -7.83
C TYR A 66 17.59 -3.23 -7.37
N ILE A 67 17.54 -3.47 -6.05
CA ILE A 67 17.63 -4.82 -5.46
C ILE A 67 16.45 -5.70 -5.92
N PHE A 68 15.25 -5.12 -5.97
CA PHE A 68 14.05 -5.80 -6.46
C PHE A 68 14.22 -6.28 -7.91
N SER A 69 14.74 -5.41 -8.78
CA SER A 69 14.96 -5.73 -10.18
C SER A 69 16.02 -6.81 -10.35
N GLN A 70 17.11 -6.75 -9.57
CA GLN A 70 18.14 -7.81 -9.56
C GLN A 70 17.55 -9.16 -9.12
N PHE A 71 16.72 -9.18 -8.08
CA PHE A 71 16.06 -10.41 -7.63
C PHE A 71 15.16 -11.02 -8.71
N MET A 72 14.36 -10.20 -9.40
CA MET A 72 13.49 -10.66 -10.48
C MET A 72 14.26 -11.08 -11.75
N TYR A 73 15.48 -10.57 -11.92
CA TYR A 73 16.35 -10.91 -13.04
C TYR A 73 17.14 -12.21 -12.83
N ASP A 74 17.32 -12.63 -11.56
CA ASP A 74 18.02 -13.87 -11.22
C ASP A 74 17.47 -15.07 -11.99
N GLU A 75 18.36 -15.84 -12.63
CA GLU A 75 17.97 -16.92 -13.53
C GLU A 75 17.24 -18.07 -12.80
N HIS A 76 17.54 -18.33 -11.53
CA HIS A 76 16.80 -19.34 -10.76
C HIS A 76 15.37 -18.90 -10.43
N ILE A 77 15.14 -17.60 -10.24
CA ILE A 77 13.80 -17.03 -10.03
C ILE A 77 13.06 -16.94 -11.35
N LYS A 78 13.62 -16.23 -12.33
CA LYS A 78 13.04 -15.99 -13.64
C LYS A 78 12.64 -17.27 -14.37
N SER A 79 13.51 -18.28 -14.40
CA SER A 79 13.21 -19.56 -15.08
C SER A 79 12.03 -20.30 -14.44
N ARG A 80 11.86 -20.21 -13.12
CA ARG A 80 10.72 -20.82 -12.41
C ARG A 80 9.43 -20.06 -12.65
N LEU A 81 9.48 -18.73 -12.63
CA LEU A 81 8.31 -17.90 -12.95
C LEU A 81 7.82 -18.18 -14.38
N ILE A 82 8.71 -18.27 -15.35
CA ILE A 82 8.33 -18.61 -16.73
C ILE A 82 7.69 -20.00 -16.82
N LYS A 83 8.21 -20.99 -16.10
CA LYS A 83 7.62 -22.34 -16.03
C LYS A 83 6.22 -22.32 -15.42
N ASP A 84 6.00 -21.52 -14.38
CA ASP A 84 4.69 -21.39 -13.75
C ASP A 84 3.69 -20.61 -14.60
N ILE A 85 4.13 -19.59 -15.35
CA ILE A 85 3.29 -18.88 -16.33
C ILE A 85 2.83 -19.83 -17.43
N ARG A 86 3.73 -20.64 -18.00
CA ARG A 86 3.38 -21.63 -19.04
C ARG A 86 2.37 -22.64 -18.52
N PHE A 87 2.66 -23.21 -17.35
CA PHE A 87 1.77 -24.17 -16.69
C PHE A 87 0.39 -23.56 -16.42
N PHE A 88 0.32 -22.32 -15.92
CA PHE A 88 -0.95 -21.66 -15.66
C PHE A 88 -1.76 -21.47 -16.95
N ARG A 89 -1.11 -21.07 -18.05
CA ARG A 89 -1.78 -20.93 -19.36
C ARG A 89 -2.32 -22.26 -19.89
N GLU A 90 -1.61 -23.36 -19.68
CA GLU A 90 -2.03 -24.69 -20.13
C GLU A 90 -3.20 -25.25 -19.31
N VAL A 91 -3.25 -24.96 -18.01
CA VAL A 91 -4.22 -25.54 -17.06
C VAL A 91 -5.41 -24.62 -16.78
N LYS A 92 -5.37 -23.37 -17.26
CA LYS A 92 -6.37 -22.34 -16.94
C LYS A 92 -7.81 -22.80 -17.21
N ASP A 93 -8.05 -23.43 -18.36
CA ASP A 93 -9.38 -23.86 -18.77
C ASP A 93 -9.90 -25.08 -17.98
N GLN A 94 -8.98 -25.88 -17.43
CA GLN A 94 -9.31 -27.11 -16.69
C GLN A 94 -9.53 -26.86 -15.20
N ASN A 95 -8.92 -25.82 -14.63
CA ASN A 95 -8.94 -25.54 -13.20
C ASN A 95 -9.77 -24.29 -12.85
N ASP A 96 -10.85 -24.04 -13.58
CA ASP A 96 -11.76 -22.91 -13.36
C ASP A 96 -11.01 -21.56 -13.30
N HIS A 97 -9.99 -21.41 -14.14
CA HIS A 97 -9.11 -20.24 -14.23
C HIS A 97 -8.32 -19.91 -12.96
N LYS A 98 -8.27 -20.80 -11.97
CA LYS A 98 -7.58 -20.58 -10.69
C LYS A 98 -6.14 -21.05 -10.71
N TYR A 99 -5.25 -20.25 -10.13
CA TYR A 99 -3.86 -20.63 -9.93
C TYR A 99 -3.73 -21.71 -8.83
N PRO A 100 -3.18 -22.90 -9.12
CA PRO A 100 -3.20 -24.01 -8.15
C PRO A 100 -2.31 -23.77 -6.93
N PHE A 101 -2.85 -24.09 -5.75
CA PHE A 101 -2.16 -23.94 -4.46
C PHE A 101 -0.83 -24.72 -4.41
N GLU A 102 -0.83 -25.95 -4.90
CA GLU A 102 0.32 -26.86 -4.87
C GLU A 102 1.50 -26.30 -5.68
N ARG A 103 1.23 -25.48 -6.71
CA ARG A 103 2.28 -24.82 -7.48
C ARG A 103 2.99 -23.75 -6.66
N ALA A 104 2.24 -22.89 -5.96
CA ALA A 104 2.82 -21.90 -5.06
C ALA A 104 3.63 -22.55 -3.93
N GLU A 105 3.18 -23.68 -3.41
CA GLU A 105 3.92 -24.43 -2.38
C GLU A 105 5.20 -25.05 -2.95
N LYS A 106 5.13 -25.68 -4.13
CA LYS A 106 6.30 -26.25 -4.82
C LYS A 106 7.34 -25.19 -5.13
N PHE A 107 6.91 -23.99 -5.51
CA PHE A 107 7.80 -22.84 -5.74
C PHE A 107 8.54 -22.45 -4.46
N ASN A 108 7.83 -22.29 -3.34
CA ASN A 108 8.42 -22.03 -2.01
C ASN A 108 9.48 -23.06 -1.62
N ARG A 109 9.12 -24.36 -1.69
CA ARG A 109 10.03 -25.47 -1.38
C ARG A 109 11.24 -25.47 -2.31
N GLY A 110 11.04 -25.17 -3.58
CA GLY A 110 12.10 -25.06 -4.57
C GLY A 110 13.09 -23.94 -4.24
N ILE A 111 12.62 -22.77 -3.76
CA ILE A 111 13.50 -21.65 -3.41
C ILE A 111 14.30 -21.95 -2.15
N ARG A 112 13.67 -22.56 -1.12
CA ARG A 112 14.39 -22.96 0.09
C ARG A 112 15.58 -23.90 -0.18
N LYS A 113 15.49 -24.73 -1.22
CA LYS A 113 16.59 -25.61 -1.66
C LYS A 113 17.79 -24.88 -2.29
N LEU A 114 17.64 -23.63 -2.73
CA LEU A 114 18.75 -22.85 -3.32
C LEU A 114 19.74 -22.35 -2.26
N GLY A 115 19.33 -22.33 -1.00
CA GLY A 115 20.16 -21.87 0.10
C GLY A 115 19.35 -21.13 1.15
N ILE A 116 19.87 -21.16 2.37
CA ILE A 116 19.35 -20.44 3.53
C ILE A 116 20.51 -19.60 4.06
N THR A 117 20.25 -18.36 4.44
CA THR A 117 21.27 -17.50 5.04
C THR A 117 21.68 -18.00 6.43
N PRO A 118 22.79 -17.52 7.00
CA PRO A 118 23.17 -17.84 8.38
C PRO A 118 22.06 -17.54 9.40
N GLU A 119 21.20 -16.56 9.12
CA GLU A 119 20.06 -16.16 9.97
C GLU A 119 18.80 -17.03 9.75
N GLY A 120 18.89 -18.09 8.95
CA GLY A 120 17.78 -19.00 8.72
C GLY A 120 16.76 -18.51 7.68
N GLN A 121 17.10 -17.50 6.87
CA GLN A 121 16.18 -16.91 5.89
C GLN A 121 16.42 -17.46 4.49
N SER A 122 15.35 -17.85 3.81
CA SER A 122 15.41 -18.18 2.38
C SER A 122 15.50 -16.92 1.52
N TYR A 123 15.89 -17.08 0.25
CA TYR A 123 15.84 -15.98 -0.72
C TYR A 123 14.45 -15.34 -0.82
N LEU A 124 13.38 -16.13 -0.70
CA LEU A 124 12.01 -15.60 -0.73
C LEU A 124 11.67 -14.81 0.53
N ASP A 125 12.22 -15.18 1.69
CA ASP A 125 12.05 -14.42 2.94
C ASP A 125 12.70 -13.04 2.85
N GLN A 126 13.88 -12.96 2.23
CA GLN A 126 14.56 -11.68 1.96
C GLN A 126 13.74 -10.83 1.00
N PHE A 127 13.17 -11.44 -0.05
CA PHE A 127 12.35 -10.73 -1.02
C PHE A 127 11.04 -10.22 -0.40
N ARG A 128 10.39 -11.02 0.44
CA ARG A 128 9.24 -10.60 1.24
C ARG A 128 9.60 -9.40 2.12
N GLN A 129 10.73 -9.43 2.82
CA GLN A 129 11.19 -8.30 3.65
C GLN A 129 11.47 -7.04 2.82
N LEU A 130 12.05 -7.21 1.62
CA LEU A 130 12.26 -6.11 0.69
C LEU A 130 10.92 -5.45 0.30
N ILE A 131 9.92 -6.24 -0.05
CA ILE A 131 8.56 -5.77 -0.38
C ILE A 131 7.92 -5.10 0.85
N SER A 132 8.02 -5.69 2.04
CA SER A 132 7.53 -5.09 3.28
C SER A 132 8.18 -3.73 3.56
N GLN A 133 9.49 -3.58 3.33
CA GLN A 133 10.19 -2.31 3.52
C GLN A 133 9.76 -1.25 2.49
N ILE A 134 9.52 -1.66 1.23
CA ILE A 134 8.95 -0.79 0.20
C ILE A 134 7.57 -0.32 0.66
N GLY A 135 6.70 -1.21 1.12
CA GLY A 135 5.37 -0.83 1.57
C GLY A 135 5.36 -0.05 2.89
N ASN A 136 6.29 -0.29 3.81
CA ASN A 136 6.50 0.54 5.00
C ASN A 136 6.88 1.97 4.62
N ALA A 137 7.71 2.16 3.58
CA ALA A 137 7.99 3.50 3.05
C ALA A 137 6.73 4.16 2.47
N MET A 138 5.88 3.41 1.75
CA MET A 138 4.59 3.92 1.26
C MET A 138 3.62 4.25 2.41
N GLY A 139 3.57 3.42 3.46
CA GLY A 139 2.82 3.68 4.68
C GLY A 139 3.30 4.93 5.41
N TYR A 140 4.62 5.20 5.36
CA TYR A 140 5.19 6.42 5.92
C TYR A 140 4.74 7.66 5.14
N ILE A 141 4.77 7.61 3.80
CA ILE A 141 4.21 8.68 2.96
C ILE A 141 2.73 8.91 3.23
N ARG A 142 1.95 7.83 3.40
CA ARG A 142 0.55 7.92 3.81
C ARG A 142 0.38 8.68 5.12
N MET A 143 1.21 8.36 6.11
CA MET A 143 1.16 9.01 7.42
C MET A 143 1.58 10.48 7.36
N ILE A 144 2.59 10.82 6.55
CA ILE A 144 2.98 12.21 6.30
C ILE A 144 1.84 13.00 5.68
N ARG A 145 1.17 12.43 4.66
CA ARG A 145 -0.04 13.01 4.07
C ARG A 145 -1.12 13.23 5.12
N SER A 146 -1.49 12.19 5.87
CA SER A 146 -2.53 12.30 6.89
C SER A 146 -2.18 13.32 7.98
N GLY A 147 -0.91 13.41 8.37
CA GLY A 147 -0.43 14.39 9.35
C GLY A 147 -0.47 15.83 8.82
N GLY A 148 -0.13 16.03 7.53
CA GLY A 148 -0.24 17.33 6.87
C GLY A 148 -1.69 17.79 6.74
N LEU A 149 -2.59 16.88 6.35
CA LEU A 149 -4.02 17.16 6.28
C LEU A 149 -4.59 17.50 7.67
N HIS A 150 -4.22 16.73 8.71
CA HIS A 150 -4.65 17.01 10.08
C HIS A 150 -4.12 18.36 10.59
N CYS A 151 -2.90 18.77 10.20
CA CYS A 151 -2.36 20.08 10.57
C CYS A 151 -3.15 21.20 9.88
N SER A 152 -3.39 21.06 8.57
CA SER A 152 -4.08 22.07 7.76
C SER A 152 -5.55 22.20 8.12
N SER A 153 -6.25 21.07 8.33
CA SER A 153 -7.65 21.02 8.75
C SER A 153 -7.90 21.75 10.07
N ASN A 154 -6.96 21.67 11.03
CA ASN A 154 -7.07 22.45 12.26
C ASN A 154 -6.91 23.96 12.05
N ALA A 155 -6.09 24.37 11.07
CA ALA A 155 -5.85 25.78 10.77
C ALA A 155 -7.04 26.42 10.03
N ILE A 156 -7.67 25.68 9.11
CA ILE A 156 -8.79 26.15 8.28
C ILE A 156 -10.17 25.77 8.82
N ARG A 157 -10.27 25.27 10.06
CA ARG A 157 -11.54 24.80 10.65
C ARG A 157 -12.63 25.88 10.70
N PHE A 158 -12.25 27.14 10.66
CA PHE A 158 -13.16 28.28 10.72
C PHE A 158 -13.48 28.87 9.34
N VAL A 159 -12.91 28.32 8.28
CA VAL A 159 -13.21 28.70 6.89
C VAL A 159 -14.47 27.94 6.46
N PRO A 160 -15.59 28.62 6.15
CA PRO A 160 -16.86 27.96 5.85
C PRO A 160 -16.83 27.15 4.55
N ASP A 161 -16.19 27.71 3.50
CA ASP A 161 -16.03 27.09 2.19
C ASP A 161 -14.57 27.20 1.72
N LEU A 162 -13.99 26.07 1.33
CA LEU A 162 -12.61 25.98 0.83
C LEU A 162 -12.52 26.12 -0.70
N GLU A 163 -13.64 25.97 -1.41
CA GLU A 163 -13.73 26.14 -2.86
C GLU A 163 -14.06 27.60 -3.22
N ASP A 164 -14.76 28.31 -2.33
CA ASP A 164 -15.11 29.73 -2.48
C ASP A 164 -14.66 30.55 -1.24
N ILE A 165 -13.36 30.79 -1.15
CA ILE A 165 -12.79 31.66 -0.12
C ILE A 165 -12.93 33.11 -0.58
N VAL A 166 -13.77 33.87 0.13
CA VAL A 166 -13.97 35.29 -0.11
C VAL A 166 -12.64 36.06 0.03
N ASN A 167 -12.37 36.97 -0.90
CA ASN A 167 -11.20 37.83 -0.87
C ASN A 167 -11.39 38.97 0.14
N PHE A 168 -10.69 38.90 1.28
CA PHE A 168 -10.85 39.89 2.34
C PHE A 168 -10.23 41.24 1.97
N GLU A 169 -9.14 41.27 1.19
CA GLU A 169 -8.53 42.50 0.69
C GLU A 169 -9.50 43.33 -0.15
N GLU A 170 -10.30 42.69 -1.01
CA GLU A 170 -11.30 43.35 -1.85
C GLU A 170 -12.45 43.92 -1.01
N LEU A 171 -13.02 43.14 -0.09
CA LEU A 171 -14.09 43.61 0.81
C LEU A 171 -13.67 44.82 1.66
N VAL A 172 -12.44 44.79 2.18
CA VAL A 172 -11.91 45.87 3.03
C VAL A 172 -11.65 47.15 2.20
N LYS A 173 -11.31 47.00 0.91
CA LYS A 173 -11.19 48.12 -0.02
C LYS A 173 -12.54 48.74 -0.37
N GLU A 174 -13.56 47.90 -0.61
CA GLU A 174 -14.92 48.36 -0.94
C GLU A 174 -15.56 49.15 0.21
N GLU A 175 -15.32 48.73 1.46
CA GLU A 175 -15.82 49.41 2.67
C GLU A 175 -14.98 50.63 3.09
N GLY A 176 -13.87 50.92 2.41
CA GLY A 176 -13.04 52.10 2.67
C GLY A 176 -12.39 52.13 4.06
N LEU A 177 -12.03 50.97 4.61
CA LEU A 177 -11.43 50.85 5.94
C LEU A 177 -9.96 51.30 5.96
N ALA A 178 -9.39 51.41 7.17
CA ALA A 178 -8.02 51.88 7.38
C ALA A 178 -6.95 51.00 6.71
N GLU A 179 -5.82 51.61 6.36
CA GLU A 179 -4.71 50.95 5.66
C GLU A 179 -4.15 49.75 6.45
N GLU A 180 -4.16 49.82 7.79
CA GLU A 180 -3.76 48.73 8.66
C GLU A 180 -4.68 47.51 8.52
N THR A 181 -5.98 47.74 8.34
CA THR A 181 -6.98 46.68 8.11
C THR A 181 -6.78 46.05 6.74
N LEU A 182 -6.51 46.85 5.71
CA LEU A 182 -6.22 46.37 4.36
C LEU A 182 -4.98 45.48 4.34
N ARG A 183 -3.92 45.90 5.04
CA ARG A 183 -2.70 45.09 5.19
C ARG A 183 -2.94 43.79 5.96
N ALA A 184 -3.77 43.81 7.00
CA ALA A 184 -4.14 42.60 7.74
C ALA A 184 -4.97 41.63 6.89
N ALA A 185 -5.93 42.14 6.12
CA ALA A 185 -6.76 41.36 5.21
C ALA A 185 -5.92 40.68 4.12
N ARG A 186 -5.01 41.42 3.49
CA ARG A 186 -4.06 40.86 2.52
C ARG A 186 -3.18 39.74 3.11
N HIS A 187 -2.75 39.89 4.36
CA HIS A 187 -2.00 38.83 5.05
C HIS A 187 -2.88 37.60 5.28
N LEU A 188 -4.13 37.80 5.72
CA LEU A 188 -5.09 36.72 5.91
C LEU A 188 -5.35 35.96 4.61
N ASP A 189 -5.60 36.65 3.50
CA ASP A 189 -5.78 36.03 2.17
C ASP A 189 -4.57 35.20 1.76
N SER A 190 -3.36 35.73 1.96
CA SER A 190 -2.13 34.98 1.69
C SER A 190 -2.03 33.70 2.53
N VAL A 191 -2.36 33.78 3.82
CA VAL A 191 -2.32 32.63 4.75
C VAL A 191 -3.39 31.59 4.41
N LEU A 192 -4.60 32.03 4.07
CA LEU A 192 -5.70 31.14 3.66
C LEU A 192 -5.39 30.45 2.33
N SER A 193 -4.85 31.18 1.35
CA SER A 193 -4.39 30.62 0.08
C SER A 193 -3.31 29.56 0.29
N ASP A 194 -2.31 29.85 1.14
CA ASP A 194 -1.26 28.91 1.48
C ASP A 194 -1.80 27.65 2.17
N HIS A 195 -2.71 27.78 3.14
CA HIS A 195 -3.30 26.62 3.82
C HIS A 195 -4.17 25.77 2.90
N THR A 196 -4.94 26.40 2.00
CA THR A 196 -5.82 25.71 1.04
C THR A 196 -4.99 24.95 0.01
N ARG A 197 -3.94 25.58 -0.54
CA ARG A 197 -2.98 24.91 -1.43
C ARG A 197 -2.28 23.73 -0.75
N ASN A 198 -1.79 23.91 0.47
CA ASN A 198 -1.12 22.83 1.23
C ASN A 198 -2.07 21.67 1.57
N SER A 199 -3.37 21.95 1.77
CA SER A 199 -4.41 20.93 1.95
C SER A 199 -4.59 20.08 0.69
N ALA A 200 -4.57 20.71 -0.49
CA ALA A 200 -4.71 20.06 -1.79
C ALA A 200 -3.44 19.28 -2.22
N GLU A 201 -2.25 19.88 -2.09
CA GLU A 201 -0.96 19.28 -2.53
C GLU A 201 -0.62 17.97 -1.81
N GLY A 202 -1.05 17.82 -0.55
CA GLY A 202 -0.84 16.59 0.22
C GLY A 202 -1.52 15.34 -0.37
N THR A 203 -2.44 15.50 -1.33
CA THR A 203 -3.29 14.40 -1.81
C THR A 203 -2.66 13.52 -2.89
N GLU A 204 -1.58 13.96 -3.54
CA GLU A 204 -1.05 13.31 -4.76
C GLU A 204 0.30 12.58 -4.60
N TYR A 205 0.90 12.51 -3.41
CA TYR A 205 2.25 11.89 -3.27
C TYR A 205 2.34 10.44 -3.76
N PHE A 206 1.27 9.66 -3.60
CA PHE A 206 1.24 8.30 -4.15
C PHE A 206 1.31 8.29 -5.67
N LYS A 207 0.50 9.13 -6.31
CA LYS A 207 0.47 9.29 -7.77
C LYS A 207 1.82 9.75 -8.28
N MET A 208 2.41 10.77 -7.66
CA MET A 208 3.74 11.27 -7.99
C MET A 208 4.80 10.16 -7.94
N LEU A 209 4.85 9.36 -6.87
CA LEU A 209 5.83 8.28 -6.75
C LEU A 209 5.60 7.18 -7.80
N VAL A 210 4.35 6.84 -8.12
CA VAL A 210 4.05 5.92 -9.22
C VAL A 210 4.50 6.50 -10.57
N ASP A 211 4.11 7.73 -10.88
CA ASP A 211 4.35 8.40 -12.17
C ASP A 211 5.86 8.59 -12.43
N VAL A 212 6.66 8.83 -11.38
CA VAL A 212 8.12 8.98 -11.51
C VAL A 212 8.82 7.66 -11.81
N PHE A 213 8.40 6.55 -11.20
CA PHE A 213 9.06 5.25 -11.39
C PHE A 213 8.50 4.46 -12.58
N ALA A 214 7.19 4.52 -12.86
CA ALA A 214 6.55 3.68 -13.87
C ALA A 214 7.22 3.71 -15.26
N PRO A 215 7.62 4.88 -15.83
CA PRO A 215 8.23 4.92 -17.15
C PRO A 215 9.55 4.15 -17.27
N GLU A 216 10.35 4.11 -16.20
CA GLU A 216 11.63 3.39 -16.20
C GLU A 216 11.42 1.88 -16.05
N PHE A 217 10.50 1.48 -15.18
CA PHE A 217 10.28 0.06 -14.85
C PHE A 217 9.47 -0.68 -15.92
N ARG A 218 8.69 0.03 -16.74
CA ARG A 218 7.90 -0.55 -17.85
C ARG A 218 8.65 -0.60 -19.18
N ARG A 219 9.92 -0.17 -19.23
CA ARG A 219 10.74 -0.21 -20.45
C ARG A 219 10.92 -1.64 -20.97
N PRO A 220 11.10 -1.83 -22.29
CA PRO A 220 11.42 -3.13 -22.88
C PRO A 220 12.72 -3.75 -22.36
N LYS A 221 13.62 -2.97 -21.74
CA LYS A 221 14.82 -3.52 -21.07
C LYS A 221 14.48 -4.33 -19.81
N ASN A 222 13.35 -4.04 -19.18
CA ASN A 222 12.93 -4.59 -17.89
C ASN A 222 11.81 -5.64 -18.04
N ILE A 223 11.90 -6.51 -19.06
CA ILE A 223 10.87 -7.53 -19.36
C ILE A 223 10.66 -8.48 -18.18
N HIS A 224 11.73 -8.81 -17.45
CA HIS A 224 11.66 -9.70 -16.28
C HIS A 224 10.68 -9.20 -15.20
N LEU A 225 10.45 -7.90 -15.12
CA LEU A 225 9.51 -7.31 -14.17
C LEU A 225 8.05 -7.56 -14.56
N ARG A 226 7.75 -7.85 -15.83
CA ARG A 226 6.39 -8.20 -16.30
C ARG A 226 5.84 -9.47 -15.65
N ASN A 227 6.71 -10.27 -15.04
CA ASN A 227 6.36 -11.53 -14.40
C ASN A 227 6.17 -11.39 -12.89
N PHE A 228 6.11 -10.19 -12.32
CA PHE A 228 5.96 -10.03 -10.87
C PHE A 228 4.64 -10.61 -10.34
N TYR A 229 3.51 -10.43 -11.03
CA TYR A 229 2.21 -10.95 -10.59
C TYR A 229 2.21 -12.45 -10.24
N ILE A 230 3.00 -13.28 -10.96
CA ILE A 230 3.05 -14.74 -10.74
C ILE A 230 3.87 -15.14 -9.50
N ILE A 231 4.74 -14.27 -8.97
CA ILE A 231 5.47 -14.52 -7.73
C ILE A 231 4.65 -14.12 -6.49
N VAL A 232 3.56 -13.36 -6.65
CA VAL A 232 2.72 -12.93 -5.54
C VAL A 232 2.07 -14.13 -4.81
N PRO A 233 1.50 -15.15 -5.47
CA PRO A 233 1.00 -16.35 -4.79
C PRO A 233 2.00 -17.02 -3.84
N PRO A 234 3.21 -17.43 -4.28
CA PRO A 234 4.17 -18.02 -3.34
C PRO A 234 4.66 -17.05 -2.26
N LEU A 235 4.75 -15.75 -2.54
CA LEU A 235 5.07 -14.74 -1.54
C LEU A 235 4.01 -14.63 -0.44
N THR A 236 2.73 -14.71 -0.79
CA THR A 236 1.63 -14.66 0.19
C THR A 236 1.65 -15.88 1.11
N LEU A 237 1.98 -17.07 0.60
CA LEU A 237 2.21 -18.26 1.42
C LEU A 237 3.35 -18.04 2.42
N ASN A 238 4.49 -17.53 1.93
CA ASN A 238 5.65 -17.22 2.75
C ASN A 238 5.33 -16.17 3.83
N PHE A 239 4.54 -15.16 3.48
CA PHE A 239 4.09 -14.13 4.41
C PHE A 239 3.17 -14.68 5.50
N VAL A 240 2.18 -15.50 5.14
CA VAL A 240 1.24 -16.08 6.13
C VAL A 240 1.98 -16.98 7.11
N GLU A 241 2.89 -17.85 6.64
CA GLU A 241 3.73 -18.67 7.52
C GLU A 241 4.56 -17.81 8.49
N HIS A 242 5.16 -16.74 7.99
CA HIS A 242 5.91 -15.80 8.82
C HIS A 242 5.01 -15.06 9.82
N SER A 243 3.83 -14.59 9.40
CA SER A 243 2.86 -13.89 10.26
C SER A 243 2.44 -14.76 11.43
N ILE A 244 2.08 -16.02 11.16
CA ILE A 244 1.72 -17.00 12.20
C ILE A 244 2.90 -17.19 13.16
N SER A 245 4.11 -17.41 12.65
CA SER A 245 5.31 -17.57 13.48
C SER A 245 5.58 -16.34 14.37
N CYS A 246 5.38 -15.13 13.85
CA CYS A 246 5.51 -13.89 14.60
C CYS A 246 4.45 -13.78 15.71
N LYS A 247 3.20 -14.16 15.42
CA LYS A 247 2.09 -14.14 16.40
C LYS A 247 2.30 -15.17 17.50
N GLU A 248 2.76 -16.38 17.17
CA GLU A 248 3.09 -17.41 18.17
C GLU A 248 4.19 -16.97 19.14
N LYS A 249 5.18 -16.20 18.66
CA LYS A 249 6.26 -15.66 19.51
C LYS A 249 5.76 -14.64 20.53
N LEU A 250 4.61 -14.00 20.34
CA LEU A 250 4.04 -13.06 21.33
C LEU A 250 3.70 -13.76 22.65
N ASN A 251 3.35 -15.04 22.58
CA ASN A 251 3.00 -15.86 23.74
C ASN A 251 4.23 -16.51 24.40
N LYS A 252 5.43 -16.35 23.82
CA LYS A 252 6.68 -16.91 24.35
C LYS A 252 7.41 -15.91 25.25
N LYS A 253 8.22 -16.42 26.18
CA LYS A 253 9.08 -15.58 27.06
C LYS A 253 10.08 -14.74 26.25
N ASN A 254 10.65 -15.32 25.19
CA ASN A 254 11.47 -14.58 24.24
C ASN A 254 10.59 -13.94 23.17
N LYS A 255 10.45 -12.61 23.24
CA LYS A 255 9.63 -11.80 22.32
C LYS A 255 10.44 -11.25 21.12
N ILE A 256 11.70 -11.66 20.94
CA ILE A 256 12.50 -11.24 19.79
C ILE A 256 11.85 -11.75 18.49
N GLY A 257 11.50 -10.82 17.61
CA GLY A 257 10.80 -11.11 16.35
C GLY A 257 9.32 -11.44 16.51
N ALA A 258 8.73 -11.15 17.68
CA ALA A 258 7.29 -11.20 17.87
C ALA A 258 6.63 -9.96 17.27
N ALA A 259 5.57 -10.16 16.50
CA ALA A 259 4.83 -9.08 15.84
C ALA A 259 3.39 -9.51 15.62
N PHE A 260 2.46 -8.57 15.73
CA PHE A 260 1.03 -8.81 15.51
C PHE A 260 0.50 -8.16 14.23
N THR A 261 1.26 -7.26 13.61
CA THR A 261 0.87 -6.52 12.40
C THR A 261 2.10 -6.28 11.52
N ASP A 262 1.98 -6.49 10.21
CA ASP A 262 3.01 -6.24 9.19
C ASP A 262 2.33 -5.94 7.84
N ASP A 263 1.46 -4.93 7.83
CA ASP A 263 0.69 -4.55 6.63
C ASP A 263 1.57 -3.86 5.58
N GLY A 264 2.83 -3.57 5.91
CA GLY A 264 3.84 -3.12 4.96
C GLY A 264 3.99 -4.08 3.79
N PHE A 265 3.87 -5.39 4.01
CA PHE A 265 3.89 -6.36 2.91
C PHE A 265 2.76 -6.14 1.91
N ALA A 266 1.51 -6.06 2.40
CA ALA A 266 0.32 -5.87 1.57
C ALA A 266 0.38 -4.53 0.82
N MET A 267 0.79 -3.45 1.49
CA MET A 267 1.00 -2.15 0.86
C MET A 267 2.08 -2.20 -0.22
N GLY A 268 3.17 -2.92 0.02
CA GLY A 268 4.27 -3.08 -0.94
C GLY A 268 3.84 -3.84 -2.19
N VAL A 269 3.12 -4.96 -2.03
CA VAL A 269 2.57 -5.74 -3.15
C VAL A 269 1.62 -4.87 -3.99
N ALA A 270 0.68 -4.16 -3.34
CA ALA A 270 -0.25 -3.27 -4.04
C ALA A 270 0.49 -2.19 -4.84
N TYR A 271 1.48 -1.52 -4.23
CA TYR A 271 2.25 -0.48 -4.88
C TYR A 271 3.02 -1.01 -6.11
N ILE A 272 3.68 -2.16 -5.98
CA ILE A 272 4.48 -2.74 -7.07
C ILE A 272 3.56 -3.22 -8.22
N LEU A 273 2.41 -3.81 -7.92
CA LEU A 273 1.42 -4.20 -8.94
C LEU A 273 0.92 -2.98 -9.72
N LYS A 274 0.61 -1.85 -9.06
CA LYS A 274 0.26 -0.60 -9.76
C LYS A 274 1.43 -0.07 -10.58
N LEU A 275 2.64 -0.05 -9.99
CA LEU A 275 3.84 0.45 -10.65
C LEU A 275 4.10 -0.29 -11.96
N LEU A 276 3.93 -1.61 -11.98
CA LEU A 276 4.19 -2.46 -13.13
C LEU A 276 2.97 -2.68 -14.03
N ASP A 277 1.81 -2.12 -13.68
CA ASP A 277 0.54 -2.23 -14.40
C ASP A 277 0.06 -3.69 -14.54
N GLN A 278 0.05 -4.43 -13.42
CA GLN A 278 -0.18 -5.89 -13.38
C GLN A 278 -1.41 -6.33 -12.59
N TYR A 279 -2.35 -5.43 -12.31
CA TYR A 279 -3.52 -5.79 -11.52
C TYR A 279 -4.42 -6.80 -12.25
N GLN A 280 -4.64 -6.62 -13.56
CA GLN A 280 -5.50 -7.50 -14.34
C GLN A 280 -4.92 -8.92 -14.41
N GLU A 281 -3.62 -9.05 -14.65
CA GLU A 281 -2.93 -10.34 -14.69
C GLU A 281 -2.97 -11.02 -13.33
N PHE A 282 -2.78 -10.26 -12.25
CA PHE A 282 -2.90 -10.80 -10.89
C PHE A 282 -4.33 -11.26 -10.57
N ASP A 283 -5.34 -10.47 -10.90
CA ASP A 283 -6.75 -10.81 -10.65
C ASP A 283 -7.17 -12.04 -11.46
N SER A 284 -6.62 -12.22 -12.66
CA SER A 284 -6.85 -13.39 -13.51
C SER A 284 -6.36 -14.72 -12.90
N LEU A 285 -5.52 -14.68 -11.86
CA LEU A 285 -5.07 -15.86 -11.15
C LEU A 285 -6.12 -16.42 -10.19
N HIS A 286 -7.12 -15.62 -9.79
CA HIS A 286 -8.11 -15.97 -8.77
C HIS A 286 -7.49 -16.60 -7.51
N TRP A 287 -6.30 -16.12 -7.12
CA TRP A 287 -5.43 -16.80 -6.14
C TRP A 287 -6.09 -16.98 -4.76
N PHE A 288 -6.65 -15.90 -4.21
CA PHE A 288 -7.29 -15.96 -2.88
C PHE A 288 -8.52 -16.88 -2.86
N GLN A 289 -9.23 -17.01 -3.99
CA GLN A 289 -10.31 -17.98 -4.12
C GLN A 289 -9.77 -19.41 -4.09
N SER A 290 -8.68 -19.71 -4.83
CA SER A 290 -8.04 -21.02 -4.79
C SER A 290 -7.58 -21.40 -3.38
N VAL A 291 -6.98 -20.44 -2.65
CA VAL A 291 -6.54 -20.65 -1.27
C VAL A 291 -7.71 -20.97 -0.36
N ARG A 292 -8.79 -20.18 -0.44
CA ARG A 292 -9.99 -20.36 0.38
C ARG A 292 -10.63 -21.72 0.13
N GLU A 293 -10.79 -22.12 -1.13
CA GLU A 293 -11.37 -23.41 -1.49
C GLU A 293 -10.53 -24.58 -0.95
N LYS A 294 -9.20 -24.50 -1.05
CA LYS A 294 -8.27 -25.50 -0.52
C LYS A 294 -8.43 -25.67 0.99
N TYR A 295 -8.33 -24.59 1.77
CA TYR A 295 -8.43 -24.68 3.23
C TYR A 295 -9.83 -25.11 3.69
N LEU A 296 -10.91 -24.60 3.08
CA LEU A 296 -12.27 -25.04 3.40
C LEU A 296 -12.53 -26.51 3.06
N LYS A 297 -11.88 -27.04 2.01
CA LYS A 297 -11.96 -28.47 1.67
C LYS A 297 -11.23 -29.32 2.70
N GLU A 298 -10.04 -28.91 3.14
CA GLU A 298 -9.28 -29.61 4.18
C GLU A 298 -9.98 -29.58 5.54
N ILE A 299 -10.50 -28.42 5.96
CA ILE A 299 -11.28 -28.28 7.20
C ILE A 299 -12.48 -29.22 7.19
N ARG A 300 -13.24 -29.26 6.07
CA ARG A 300 -14.37 -30.18 5.92
C ARG A 300 -13.95 -31.65 5.94
N ALA A 301 -12.79 -32.00 5.38
CA ALA A 301 -12.28 -33.36 5.41
C ALA A 301 -11.91 -33.80 6.83
N VAL A 302 -11.23 -32.93 7.60
CA VAL A 302 -10.89 -33.20 9.01
C VAL A 302 -12.17 -33.34 9.86
N ALA A 303 -13.16 -32.46 9.67
CA ALA A 303 -14.44 -32.54 10.38
C ALA A 303 -15.21 -33.84 10.09
N LYS A 304 -15.21 -34.31 8.84
CA LYS A 304 -15.82 -35.60 8.48
C LYS A 304 -15.11 -36.77 9.17
N GLN A 305 -13.78 -36.75 9.20
CA GLN A 305 -13.01 -37.81 9.85
C GLN A 305 -13.21 -37.81 11.37
N GLN A 306 -13.32 -36.62 12.00
CA GLN A 306 -13.63 -36.49 13.44
C GLN A 306 -14.97 -37.12 13.79
N ASN A 307 -16.02 -36.88 13.00
CA ASN A 307 -17.36 -37.47 13.23
C ASN A 307 -17.37 -39.00 13.10
N VAL A 308 -16.49 -39.57 12.28
CA VAL A 308 -16.36 -41.03 12.16
C VAL A 308 -15.61 -41.60 13.37
N GLN A 309 -14.52 -40.94 13.79
CA GLN A 309 -13.64 -41.41 14.86
C GLN A 309 -14.14 -41.11 16.28
N SER A 310 -15.11 -40.20 16.46
CA SER A 310 -15.78 -39.99 17.75
C SER A 310 -16.45 -41.26 18.28
N THR A 311 -16.78 -42.20 17.39
CA THR A 311 -17.34 -43.52 17.73
C THR A 311 -16.29 -44.52 18.24
N SER A 312 -15.00 -44.26 17.98
CA SER A 312 -13.89 -45.21 18.20
C SER A 312 -13.12 -45.01 19.53
N GLN A 313 -13.52 -44.05 20.37
CA GLN A 313 -12.92 -43.74 21.69
C GLN A 313 -11.40 -43.47 21.72
N ASP A 314 -10.75 -43.18 20.59
CA ASP A 314 -9.31 -42.86 20.58
C ASP A 314 -9.05 -41.36 20.85
N GLU A 315 -8.97 -41.01 22.14
CA GLU A 315 -8.82 -39.62 22.59
C GLU A 315 -7.58 -38.91 22.02
N LYS A 316 -6.46 -39.63 21.85
CA LYS A 316 -5.22 -39.03 21.31
C LYS A 316 -5.38 -38.63 19.85
N LEU A 317 -6.10 -39.45 19.08
CA LEU A 317 -6.38 -39.19 17.68
C LEU A 317 -7.32 -37.97 17.53
N LEU A 318 -8.39 -37.93 18.33
CA LEU A 318 -9.30 -36.77 18.41
C LEU A 318 -8.58 -35.47 18.78
N GLN A 319 -7.66 -35.51 19.76
CA GLN A 319 -6.82 -34.35 20.11
C GLN A 319 -5.95 -33.89 18.93
N THR A 320 -5.29 -34.81 18.24
CA THR A 320 -4.45 -34.50 17.07
C THR A 320 -5.25 -33.85 15.94
N MET A 321 -6.47 -34.31 15.70
CA MET A 321 -7.37 -33.74 14.70
C MET A 321 -7.85 -32.35 15.08
N ASN A 322 -8.20 -32.13 16.35
CA ASN A 322 -8.59 -30.81 16.84
C ASN A 322 -7.46 -29.79 16.69
N LEU A 323 -6.22 -30.18 16.96
CA LEU A 323 -5.05 -29.32 16.72
C LEU A 323 -4.86 -29.03 15.22
N THR A 324 -5.09 -30.03 14.37
CA THR A 324 -4.99 -29.88 12.91
C THR A 324 -6.05 -28.92 12.37
N GLN A 325 -7.30 -29.06 12.80
CA GLN A 325 -8.39 -28.16 12.44
C GLN A 325 -8.11 -26.73 12.88
N LYS A 326 -7.75 -26.52 14.16
CA LYS A 326 -7.37 -25.19 14.67
C LYS A 326 -6.23 -24.56 13.87
N ARG A 327 -5.25 -25.36 13.46
CA ARG A 327 -4.16 -24.87 12.61
C ARG A 327 -4.70 -24.42 11.25
N LEU A 328 -5.53 -25.21 10.58
CA LEU A 328 -6.13 -24.83 9.30
C LEU A 328 -6.97 -23.55 9.40
N ASP A 329 -7.76 -23.40 10.46
CA ASP A 329 -8.55 -22.20 10.72
C ASP A 329 -7.67 -20.95 10.88
N VAL A 330 -6.55 -21.06 11.62
CA VAL A 330 -5.57 -19.96 11.76
C VAL A 330 -4.98 -19.58 10.40
N TYR A 331 -4.59 -20.56 9.57
CA TYR A 331 -4.07 -20.25 8.22
C TYR A 331 -5.12 -19.52 7.38
N LEU A 332 -6.37 -20.02 7.36
CA LEU A 332 -7.45 -19.38 6.60
C LEU A 332 -7.69 -17.95 7.07
N GLN A 333 -7.75 -17.73 8.39
CA GLN A 333 -7.92 -16.40 8.97
C GLN A 333 -6.78 -15.44 8.56
N GLU A 334 -5.53 -15.89 8.60
CA GLU A 334 -4.39 -15.06 8.17
C GLU A 334 -4.42 -14.72 6.68
N PHE A 335 -4.87 -15.64 5.83
CA PHE A 335 -5.07 -15.35 4.41
C PHE A 335 -6.20 -14.33 4.18
N GLU A 336 -7.30 -14.43 4.93
CA GLU A 336 -8.40 -13.46 4.86
C GLU A 336 -7.94 -12.06 5.32
N LEU A 337 -7.21 -11.98 6.43
CA LEU A 337 -6.60 -10.72 6.89
C LEU A 337 -5.67 -10.13 5.83
N LEU A 338 -4.81 -10.94 5.21
CA LEU A 338 -3.94 -10.49 4.13
C LEU A 338 -4.73 -10.00 2.91
N TYR A 339 -5.80 -10.71 2.53
CA TYR A 339 -6.69 -10.31 1.44
C TYR A 339 -7.35 -8.95 1.72
N PHE A 340 -7.85 -8.73 2.94
CA PHE A 340 -8.43 -7.44 3.32
C PHE A 340 -7.40 -6.31 3.34
N SER A 341 -6.21 -6.55 3.90
CA SER A 341 -5.13 -5.56 3.89
C SER A 341 -4.67 -5.23 2.46
N LEU A 342 -4.57 -6.24 1.57
CA LEU A 342 -4.18 -6.02 0.18
C LEU A 342 -5.28 -5.27 -0.61
N SER A 343 -6.53 -5.66 -0.44
CA SER A 343 -7.68 -5.00 -1.08
C SER A 343 -7.79 -3.54 -0.64
N SER A 344 -7.61 -3.28 0.66
CA SER A 344 -7.57 -1.92 1.20
C SER A 344 -6.38 -1.12 0.66
N ALA A 345 -5.19 -1.76 0.54
CA ALA A 345 -4.01 -1.12 -0.01
C ALA A 345 -4.18 -0.73 -1.48
N ARG A 346 -4.85 -1.56 -2.27
CA ARG A 346 -5.16 -1.34 -3.70
C ARG A 346 -5.98 -0.07 -3.94
N ILE A 347 -6.90 0.28 -3.04
CA ILE A 347 -7.74 1.47 -3.15
C ILE A 347 -6.89 2.75 -3.18
N PHE A 348 -5.80 2.82 -2.40
CA PHE A 348 -4.91 4.01 -2.39
C PHE A 348 -4.22 4.26 -3.74
N PHE A 349 -4.11 3.23 -4.58
CA PHE A 349 -3.45 3.28 -5.88
C PHE A 349 -4.44 3.26 -7.04
N ARG A 350 -5.75 3.44 -6.81
CA ARG A 350 -6.81 3.38 -7.83
C ARG A 350 -6.71 2.09 -8.65
N ALA A 351 -6.76 0.94 -7.98
CA ALA A 351 -6.54 -0.36 -8.60
C ALA A 351 -7.60 -0.77 -9.65
N ASP A 352 -8.72 -0.04 -9.74
CA ASP A 352 -9.78 -0.29 -10.73
C ASP A 352 -9.45 0.33 -12.10
N LYS A 353 -8.39 1.15 -12.21
CA LYS A 353 -8.01 1.81 -13.45
C LYS A 353 -6.64 1.35 -13.94
N THR A 354 -6.57 0.93 -15.20
CA THR A 354 -5.29 0.70 -15.88
C THR A 354 -4.54 2.00 -16.08
N ALA A 355 -3.22 1.95 -16.29
CA ALA A 355 -2.47 3.17 -16.60
C ALA A 355 -2.97 3.87 -17.88
N ALA A 356 -3.52 3.11 -18.83
CA ALA A 356 -4.14 3.65 -20.03
C ALA A 356 -5.44 4.42 -19.70
N GLU A 357 -6.33 3.83 -18.90
CA GLU A 357 -7.58 4.47 -18.45
C GLU A 357 -7.33 5.74 -17.65
N GLU A 358 -6.31 5.74 -16.78
CA GLU A 358 -5.93 6.95 -16.04
C GLU A 358 -5.40 8.07 -16.93
N ASN A 359 -4.67 7.73 -18.00
CA ASN A 359 -4.17 8.70 -18.95
C ASN A 359 -5.29 9.23 -19.85
N GLN A 360 -6.28 8.41 -20.19
CA GLN A 360 -7.45 8.83 -20.94
C GLN A 360 -8.32 9.79 -20.13
N GLU A 361 -8.61 9.49 -18.87
CA GLU A 361 -9.37 10.39 -17.99
C GLU A 361 -8.64 11.72 -17.75
N LYS A 362 -7.29 11.72 -17.71
CA LYS A 362 -6.50 12.96 -17.63
C LYS A 362 -6.71 13.81 -18.89
N LYS A 363 -6.64 13.21 -20.08
CA LYS A 363 -6.87 13.92 -21.35
C LYS A 363 -8.28 14.48 -21.45
N GLU A 364 -9.29 13.67 -21.08
CA GLU A 364 -10.69 14.11 -21.08
C GLU A 364 -10.92 15.30 -20.13
N LYS A 365 -10.27 15.30 -18.95
CA LYS A 365 -10.32 16.43 -17.98
C LYS A 365 -9.55 17.67 -18.44
N GLU A 366 -8.46 17.49 -19.18
CA GLU A 366 -7.72 18.60 -19.78
C GLU A 366 -8.55 19.23 -20.91
N GLU A 367 -9.16 18.42 -21.78
CA GLU A 367 -10.03 18.87 -22.86
C GLU A 367 -11.31 19.57 -22.36
N THR A 368 -11.90 19.14 -21.24
CA THR A 368 -13.02 19.87 -20.61
C THR A 368 -12.61 21.20 -19.98
N LYS A 369 -11.37 21.33 -19.52
CA LYS A 369 -10.84 22.61 -19.01
C LYS A 369 -10.53 23.60 -20.13
N THR A 370 -10.03 23.14 -21.28
CA THR A 370 -9.80 24.01 -22.43
C THR A 370 -11.10 24.47 -23.08
N SER A 371 -12.10 23.59 -23.21
CA SER A 371 -13.40 23.95 -23.82
C SER A 371 -14.23 24.94 -22.99
N ASN A 372 -14.10 24.94 -21.66
CA ASN A 372 -14.74 25.94 -20.80
C ASN A 372 -14.00 27.29 -20.75
N GLY A 373 -12.77 27.39 -21.29
CA GLY A 373 -12.00 28.64 -21.35
C GLY A 373 -12.35 29.55 -22.52
N ASP A 374 -13.00 29.02 -23.56
CA ASP A 374 -13.28 29.77 -24.81
C ASP A 374 -14.71 30.36 -24.88
N LEU A 375 -15.53 30.22 -23.83
CA LEU A 375 -16.93 30.68 -23.83
C LEU A 375 -17.17 32.03 -23.12
N SER A 376 -16.13 32.71 -22.61
CA SER A 376 -16.30 33.98 -21.89
C SER A 376 -15.99 35.24 -22.69
N ASP A 377 -15.88 35.18 -24.03
CA ASP A 377 -15.56 36.37 -24.82
C ASP A 377 -16.34 36.42 -26.15
N SER A 378 -17.67 36.57 -26.07
CA SER A 378 -18.46 37.18 -27.14
C SER A 378 -19.94 37.27 -26.77
N THR A 379 -20.35 38.36 -26.09
CA THR A 379 -21.60 39.08 -26.39
C THR A 379 -21.70 40.30 -25.48
N VAL A 380 -21.24 41.46 -25.96
CA VAL A 380 -21.76 42.75 -25.50
C VAL A 380 -22.59 43.30 -26.66
N SER A 381 -23.90 43.04 -26.61
CA SER A 381 -24.87 43.72 -27.47
C SER A 381 -25.14 45.09 -26.87
N ALA A 382 -24.90 46.13 -27.67
CA ALA A 382 -25.23 47.50 -27.37
C ALA A 382 -26.72 47.74 -27.66
N ASP A 383 -27.45 48.31 -26.70
CA ASP A 383 -28.71 49.00 -26.97
C ASP A 383 -28.65 50.43 -26.40
N PRO A 384 -29.15 51.44 -27.13
CA PRO A 384 -29.05 52.85 -26.73
C PRO A 384 -30.27 53.30 -25.90
N VAL A 385 -29.98 54.12 -24.91
CA VAL A 385 -30.96 54.78 -24.04
C VAL A 385 -31.74 55.86 -24.82
N VAL A 386 -33.08 55.83 -24.73
CA VAL A 386 -33.95 56.97 -25.06
C VAL A 386 -34.81 57.31 -23.85
N LYS A 387 -34.57 58.54 -23.35
CA LYS A 387 -35.35 59.43 -22.47
C LYS A 387 -35.78 58.95 -21.08
#